data_AF-A0A927L3G6-F1
#
_entry.id   AF-A0A927L3G6-F1
#
_cell.length_a   1.000
_cell.length_b   1.000
_cell.length_c   1.000
_cell.angle_alpha   90.00
_cell.angle_beta   90.00
_cell.angle_gamma   90.00
#
_symmetry.space_group_name_H-M   'P 1'
#
loop_
_entity.id
_entity.type
_entity.pdbx_description
1 polymer ?
#
loop_
_entity_poly.entity_id
_entity_poly.type
_entity_poly.pdbx_seq_one_letter_code
_entity_poly.pdbx_strand_id
1 'polypeptide(L)'
;MVEAGAERVGDGVHAEPLLNAGGGGVYRLRLVCVGSGSVRVVVRPAGAEQKATVPCDGAVAQQRLTGSERLRIEVDGGKGATGMIAWQIDTV
;
A
#
# COMPACT_ATOMS: atom_id res chain seq x y z
N MET A 1 -9.15 -12.10 -0.05
CA MET A 1 -7.73 -11.82 0.18
C MET A 1 -6.94 -12.33 -1.00
N VAL A 2 -6.27 -11.41 -1.68
CA VAL A 2 -5.37 -11.70 -2.81
C VAL A 2 -3.93 -11.75 -2.30
N GLU A 3 -3.53 -10.72 -1.56
CA GLU A 3 -2.18 -10.58 -1.00
C GLU A 3 -2.24 -9.75 0.27
N ALA A 4 -1.31 -9.96 1.20
CA ALA A 4 -1.17 -9.19 2.42
C ALA A 4 0.25 -9.29 2.96
N GLY A 5 0.65 -8.29 3.74
CA GLY A 5 1.98 -8.23 4.36
C GLY A 5 1.99 -7.36 5.61
N ALA A 6 3.07 -7.49 6.37
CA ALA A 6 3.36 -6.63 7.51
C ALA A 6 4.86 -6.46 7.68
N GLU A 7 5.28 -5.21 7.82
CA GLU A 7 6.67 -4.79 7.79
C GLU A 7 6.93 -3.74 8.87
N ARG A 8 8.20 -3.52 9.23
CA ARG A 8 8.55 -2.40 10.11
C ARG A 8 8.51 -1.12 9.29
N VAL A 9 8.05 -0.01 9.87
CA VAL A 9 8.00 1.30 9.20
C VAL A 9 9.36 1.73 8.66
N GLY A 10 10.45 1.35 9.34
CA GLY A 10 11.82 1.66 8.91
C GLY A 10 12.31 0.83 7.72
N ASP A 11 11.70 -0.34 7.48
CA ASP A 11 12.05 -1.22 6.36
C ASP A 11 11.23 -0.86 5.12
N GLY A 12 10.01 -0.35 5.32
CA GLY A 12 9.09 0.01 4.25
C GLY A 12 8.40 -1.20 3.62
N VAL A 13 7.56 -0.93 2.62
CA VAL A 13 6.88 -1.97 1.81
C VAL A 13 7.29 -1.79 0.35
N HIS A 14 7.75 -2.87 -0.27
CA HIS A 14 8.13 -2.89 -1.68
C HIS A 14 7.54 -4.13 -2.35
N ALA A 15 6.25 -4.07 -2.68
CA ALA A 15 5.49 -5.19 -3.21
C ALA A 15 5.14 -5.00 -4.71
N GLU A 16 5.24 -6.08 -5.48
CA GLU A 16 4.87 -6.15 -6.91
C GLU A 16 3.76 -7.19 -7.12
N PRO A 17 2.52 -6.90 -6.68
CA PRO A 17 1.42 -7.85 -6.71
C PRO A 17 0.98 -8.18 -8.15
N LEU A 18 0.82 -9.47 -8.45
CA LEU A 18 0.29 -9.95 -9.72
C LEU A 18 -1.25 -9.89 -9.72
N LEU A 19 -1.81 -8.70 -9.90
CA LEU A 19 -3.25 -8.50 -10.05
C LEU A 19 -3.65 -8.78 -11.51
N ASN A 20 -4.64 -9.64 -11.73
CA ASN A 20 -5.06 -10.16 -13.05
C ASN A 20 -4.80 -9.18 -14.21
N ALA A 21 -3.75 -9.49 -14.95
CA ALA A 21 -3.17 -8.75 -16.06
C ALA A 21 -4.14 -8.36 -17.18
N GLY A 22 -5.27 -9.08 -17.32
CA GLY A 22 -6.09 -9.06 -18.53
C GLY A 22 -7.52 -8.54 -18.41
N GLY A 23 -7.98 -7.99 -17.28
CA GLY A 23 -9.44 -7.90 -17.04
C GLY A 23 -10.02 -6.64 -16.39
N GLY A 24 -9.26 -5.56 -16.18
CA GLY A 24 -9.81 -4.34 -15.57
C GLY A 24 -10.41 -4.56 -14.17
N GLY A 25 -9.98 -5.64 -13.48
CA GLY A 25 -10.47 -6.01 -12.17
C GLY A 25 -10.22 -4.88 -11.16
N VAL A 26 -11.19 -4.65 -10.29
CA VAL A 26 -11.08 -3.63 -9.25
C VAL A 26 -10.68 -4.29 -7.95
N TYR A 27 -9.63 -3.76 -7.34
CA TYR A 27 -9.10 -4.20 -6.08
C TYR A 27 -9.13 -3.06 -5.06
N ARG A 28 -9.04 -3.44 -3.79
CA ARG A 28 -8.94 -2.50 -2.67
C ARG A 28 -7.68 -2.81 -1.87
N LEU A 29 -6.80 -1.82 -1.79
CA LEU A 29 -5.69 -1.79 -0.84
C LEU A 29 -6.21 -1.20 0.47
N ARG A 30 -6.00 -1.93 1.56
CA ARG A 30 -6.16 -1.45 2.93
C ARG A 30 -4.81 -1.41 3.59
N LEU A 31 -4.54 -0.34 4.31
CA LEU A 31 -3.27 -0.14 4.99
C LEU A 31 -3.51 0.48 6.36
N VAL A 32 -2.77 -0.01 7.35
CA VAL A 32 -2.76 0.56 8.69
C VAL A 32 -1.31 0.72 9.13
N CYS A 33 -0.99 1.90 9.67
CA CYS A 33 0.29 2.13 10.33
C CYS A 33 0.03 2.36 11.82
N VAL A 34 0.82 1.72 12.68
CA VAL A 34 0.74 1.87 14.14
C VAL A 34 2.12 2.21 14.66
N GLY A 35 2.25 3.34 15.36
CA GLY A 35 3.50 3.78 15.95
C GLY A 35 3.58 5.31 16.06
N SER A 36 4.57 5.91 15.40
CA SER A 36 4.78 7.35 15.43
C SER A 36 5.26 7.88 14.09
N GLY A 37 4.89 9.13 13.79
CA GLY A 37 5.17 9.75 12.50
C GLY A 37 4.14 9.38 11.44
N SER A 38 4.58 9.28 10.19
CA SER A 38 3.74 8.94 9.04
C SER A 38 4.53 8.18 7.99
N VAL A 39 3.82 7.47 7.13
CA VAL A 39 4.36 6.80 5.94
C VAL A 39 3.83 7.44 4.68
N ARG A 40 4.63 7.44 3.62
CA ARG A 40 4.20 7.82 2.27
C ARG A 40 3.91 6.56 1.49
N VAL A 41 2.68 6.44 1.00
CA VAL A 41 2.24 5.34 0.13
C VAL A 41 2.22 5.84 -1.31
N VAL A 42 2.89 5.11 -2.18
CA VAL A 42 2.89 5.33 -3.62
C VAL A 42 2.44 4.05 -4.29
N VAL A 43 1.35 4.13 -5.04
CA VAL A 43 0.88 3.01 -5.86
C VAL A 43 0.99 3.40 -7.33
N ARG A 44 1.72 2.60 -8.10
CA ARG A 44 1.94 2.79 -9.53
C ARG A 44 1.28 1.67 -10.31
N PRO A 45 0.49 2.01 -11.35
CA PRO A 45 0.91 1.64 -12.70
C PRO A 45 1.07 2.90 -13.59
N ALA A 46 1.76 2.75 -14.73
CA ALA A 46 2.40 3.79 -15.57
C ALA A 46 1.56 5.01 -16.05
N GLY A 47 0.28 5.16 -15.68
CA GLY A 47 -0.60 6.23 -16.17
C GLY A 47 -1.35 7.06 -15.11
N ALA A 48 -1.41 6.62 -13.85
CA ALA A 48 -2.09 7.35 -12.78
C ALA A 48 -1.48 7.00 -11.42
N GLU A 49 -0.41 7.71 -11.07
CA GLU A 49 0.27 7.55 -9.78
C GLU A 49 -0.66 8.02 -8.65
N GLN A 50 -0.94 7.14 -7.69
CA GLN A 50 -1.68 7.50 -6.47
C GLN A 50 -0.69 7.69 -5.32
N LYS A 51 -0.73 8.86 -4.70
CA LYS A 51 0.09 9.20 -3.52
C LYS A 51 -0.82 9.47 -2.34
N ALA A 52 -0.46 8.92 -1.19
CA ALA A 52 -1.09 9.25 0.07
C ALA A 52 -0.05 9.34 1.19
N THR A 53 -0.36 10.14 2.20
CA THR A 53 0.35 10.12 3.49
C THR A 53 -0.57 9.48 4.51
N VAL A 54 -0.09 8.43 5.17
CA VAL A 54 -0.85 7.70 6.18
C VAL A 54 -0.19 7.94 7.54
N PRO A 55 -0.89 8.53 8.52
CA PRO A 55 -0.37 8.67 9.87
C PRO A 55 -0.24 7.30 10.55
N CYS A 56 0.73 7.16 11.45
CA CYS A 56 0.94 5.94 12.22
C CYS A 56 0.12 5.95 13.53
N ASP A 57 -1.17 6.29 13.43
CA ASP A 57 -2.11 6.43 14.54
C ASP A 57 -3.09 5.24 14.67
N GLY A 58 -2.93 4.22 13.83
CA GLY A 58 -3.79 3.04 13.79
C GLY A 58 -5.06 3.21 12.94
N ALA A 59 -5.28 4.35 12.30
CA ALA A 59 -6.37 4.52 11.35
C ALA A 59 -6.14 3.68 10.07
N VAL A 60 -7.22 3.12 9.54
CA VAL A 60 -7.18 2.35 8.29
C VAL A 60 -7.33 3.29 7.11
N ALA A 61 -6.29 3.39 6.29
CA ALA A 61 -6.35 4.01 4.97
C ALA A 61 -6.83 2.99 3.92
N GLN A 62 -7.65 3.44 2.97
CA GLN A 62 -8.15 2.61 1.88
C GLN A 62 -7.94 3.28 0.53
N GLN A 63 -7.53 2.50 -0.47
CA GLN A 63 -7.34 2.95 -1.84
C GLN A 63 -7.91 1.94 -2.83
N ARG A 64 -8.50 2.46 -3.91
CA ARG A 64 -9.01 1.65 -5.01
C ARG A 64 -7.90 1.46 -6.04
N LEU A 65 -7.72 0.23 -6.47
CA LEU A 65 -6.72 -0.17 -7.44
C LEU A 65 -7.42 -0.76 -8.67
N THR A 66 -6.85 -0.52 -9.84
CA THR A 66 -7.24 -1.20 -11.07
C THR A 66 -6.15 -2.19 -11.43
N GLY A 67 -6.51 -3.44 -11.70
CA GLY A 67 -5.57 -4.49 -12.08
C GLY A 67 -4.73 -4.08 -13.29
N SER A 68 -3.42 -4.29 -13.18
CA SER A 68 -2.43 -3.98 -14.21
C SER A 68 -1.22 -4.90 -14.02
N GLU A 69 -0.57 -5.30 -15.13
CA GLU A 69 0.57 -6.22 -15.11
C GLU A 69 1.79 -5.71 -14.32
N ARG A 70 1.88 -4.40 -14.06
CA ARG A 70 3.03 -3.76 -13.41
C ARG A 70 2.62 -2.91 -12.21
N LEU A 71 1.66 -3.39 -11.42
CA LEU A 71 1.32 -2.70 -10.20
C LEU A 71 2.51 -2.77 -9.22
N ARG A 72 2.94 -1.61 -8.71
CA ARG A 72 3.96 -1.51 -7.67
C ARG A 72 3.40 -0.73 -6.49
N ILE A 73 3.63 -1.25 -5.29
CA ILE A 73 3.29 -0.59 -4.03
C ILE A 73 4.61 -0.30 -3.33
N GLU A 74 4.91 0.99 -3.18
CA GLU A 74 6.04 1.51 -2.43
C GLU A 74 5.50 2.22 -1.20
N VAL A 75 5.96 1.84 -0.02
CA VAL A 75 5.65 2.55 1.22
C VAL A 75 6.93 2.88 1.97
N ASP A 76 7.17 4.17 2.15
CA ASP A 76 8.36 4.67 2.82
C ASP A 76 8.00 5.34 4.14
N GLY A 77 8.72 5.00 5.21
CA GLY A 77 8.67 5.72 6.48
C GLY A 77 9.16 7.15 6.33
N GLY A 78 8.41 8.11 6.87
CA GLY A 78 8.90 9.47 7.04
C GLY A 78 10.13 9.52 7.97
N LYS A 79 10.89 10.60 7.92
CA LYS A 79 12.09 10.76 8.76
C LYS A 79 11.73 10.60 10.24
N GLY A 80 12.35 9.63 10.91
CA GLY A 80 12.12 9.34 12.32
C GLY A 80 10.82 8.59 12.63
N ALA A 81 10.06 8.15 11.61
CA ALA A 81 8.88 7.34 11.80
C ALA A 81 9.26 5.94 12.31
N THR A 82 8.44 5.39 13.21
CA THR A 82 8.67 4.09 13.85
C THR A 82 7.36 3.33 13.97
N GLY A 83 7.48 2.01 14.19
CA GLY A 83 6.35 1.13 14.40
C GLY A 83 6.23 0.09 13.30
N MET A 84 4.99 -0.34 13.05
CA MET A 84 4.64 -1.39 12.10
C MET A 84 3.63 -0.87 11.09
N ILE A 85 3.74 -1.40 9.88
CA ILE A 85 2.76 -1.22 8.83
C ILE A 85 2.20 -2.59 8.46
N ALA A 86 0.89 -2.67 8.27
CA ALA A 86 0.24 -3.86 7.75
C ALA A 86 -0.65 -3.45 6.58
N TRP A 87 -0.69 -4.29 5.56
CA TRP A 87 -1.42 -4.03 4.33
C TRP A 87 -2.07 -5.29 3.79
N GLN A 88 -3.16 -5.08 3.05
CA GLN A 88 -3.93 -6.15 2.42
C GLN A 88 -4.52 -5.65 1.11
N ILE A 89 -4.50 -6.51 0.10
CA ILE A 89 -5.21 -6.34 -1.16
C ILE A 89 -6.34 -7.39 -1.24
N ASP A 90 -7.54 -6.91 -1.51
CA ASP A 90 -8.70 -7.74 -1.82
C ASP A 90 -9.31 -7.36 -3.16
N THR A 91 -10.07 -8.27 -3.75
CA THR A 91 -11.08 -7.91 -4.75
C THR A 91 -12.13 -7.01 -4.11
N VAL A 92 -12.65 -6.05 -4.88
CA VAL A 92 -13.82 -5.26 -4.47
C VAL A 92 -15.09 -6.10 -4.53
#